data_AF-A0A916V9H9-F1
#
_entry.id   AF-A0A916V9H9-F1
#
_cell.length_a   1.000
_cell.length_b   1.000
_cell.length_c   1.000
_cell.angle_alpha   90.00
_cell.angle_beta   90.00
_cell.angle_gamma   90.00
#
_symmetry.space_group_name_H-M   'P 1'
#
loop_
_entity.id
_entity.type
_entity.pdbx_description
1 polymer ?
#
loop_
_entity_poly.entity_id
_entity_poly.type
_entity_poly.pdbx_seq_one_letter_code
_entity_poly.pdbx_strand_id
1 'polypeptide(L)'
;MFGNHLTAIAQVADVPNPDSNGDFRSAFQRGNRGFYVISKWLVVQPMGSGIEDYALNCRYTPNGQIRARIQRGAIVTAVFKGNPNLHRAEPPEPYSDAIALDSNGSPWLRVRGLQNELAYPAKPASFDQLGECYVKANLKYIAPINPDSLMAYGTHTYCKEQPLYCQPKLLKWLSLGHIP
;
A
#
# COMPACT_ATOMS: atom_id res chain seq x y z
N MET A 1 44.96 15.61 15.28
CA MET A 1 43.51 15.90 15.40
C MET A 1 42.78 14.88 14.55
N PHE A 2 42.09 13.91 15.16
CA PHE A 2 41.31 12.89 14.43
C PHE A 2 39.87 13.38 14.30
N GLY A 3 39.37 13.46 13.06
CA GLY A 3 38.01 13.88 12.75
C GLY A 3 36.99 12.84 13.22
N ASN A 4 35.99 13.29 13.96
CA ASN A 4 34.82 12.48 14.31
C ASN A 4 34.05 12.14 13.04
N HIS A 5 34.22 10.92 12.52
CA HIS A 5 33.28 10.35 11.57
C HIS A 5 31.95 10.12 12.30
N LEU A 6 31.00 11.02 12.08
CA LEU A 6 29.60 10.78 12.39
C LEU A 6 29.13 9.65 11.47
N THR A 7 28.99 8.45 12.03
CA THR A 7 28.31 7.34 11.37
C THR A 7 26.86 7.74 11.14
N ALA A 8 26.50 7.96 9.87
CA ALA A 8 25.12 8.15 9.48
C ALA A 8 24.36 6.83 9.68
N ILE A 9 23.52 6.76 10.71
CA ILE A 9 22.62 5.62 10.89
C ILE A 9 21.48 5.80 9.88
N ALA A 10 21.50 5.01 8.80
CA ALA A 10 20.39 4.95 7.87
C ALA A 10 19.13 4.52 8.63
N GLN A 11 18.08 5.36 8.59
CA GLN A 11 16.80 5.01 9.21
C GLN A 11 16.03 4.12 8.25
N VAL A 12 15.52 3.00 8.75
CA VAL A 12 14.55 2.17 8.05
C VAL A 12 13.19 2.57 8.60
N ALA A 13 12.30 3.08 7.74
CA ALA A 13 10.94 3.38 8.14
C ALA A 13 10.20 2.07 8.47
N ASP A 14 9.62 1.96 9.66
CA ASP A 14 8.69 0.86 9.95
C ASP A 14 7.44 0.97 9.05
N VAL A 15 6.64 -0.09 9.03
CA VAL A 15 5.34 -0.11 8.34
C VAL A 15 4.20 -0.18 9.35
N PRO A 16 2.97 0.27 8.99
CA PRO A 16 1.83 0.24 9.89
C PRO A 16 1.52 -1.19 10.29
N ASN A 17 1.33 -1.39 11.60
CA ASN A 17 0.87 -2.68 12.11
C ASN A 17 -0.65 -2.73 12.09
N PRO A 18 -1.25 -3.83 11.61
CA PRO A 18 -2.69 -4.01 11.70
C PRO A 18 -3.13 -4.22 13.16
N ASP A 19 -4.40 -3.94 13.45
CA ASP A 19 -5.01 -4.30 14.73
C ASP A 19 -5.26 -5.83 14.85
N SER A 20 -5.86 -6.27 15.95
CA SER A 20 -6.13 -7.69 16.21
C SER A 20 -7.06 -8.35 15.19
N ASN A 21 -7.85 -7.56 14.44
CA ASN A 21 -8.71 -8.04 13.36
C ASN A 21 -8.02 -8.04 12.00
N GLY A 22 -6.74 -7.66 11.97
CA GLY A 22 -5.96 -7.49 10.75
C GLY A 22 -6.21 -6.15 10.07
N ASP A 23 -6.93 -5.22 10.69
CA ASP A 23 -7.33 -3.95 10.09
C ASP A 23 -6.23 -2.88 10.24
N PHE A 24 -5.88 -2.21 9.15
CA PHE A 24 -5.00 -1.04 9.19
C PHE A 24 -5.83 0.22 9.46
N ARG A 25 -5.48 0.97 10.50
CA ARG A 25 -6.23 2.18 10.91
C ARG A 25 -5.66 3.48 10.34
N SER A 26 -4.39 3.46 9.93
CA SER A 26 -3.72 4.63 9.34
C SER A 26 -2.68 4.20 8.32
N ALA A 27 -2.50 5.00 7.27
CA ALA A 27 -1.35 4.88 6.36
C ALA A 27 -0.18 5.79 6.79
N PHE A 28 -0.30 6.48 7.93
CA PHE A 28 0.82 7.12 8.59
C PHE A 28 1.52 6.15 9.53
N GLN A 29 2.85 6.16 9.50
CA GLN A 29 3.67 5.45 10.46
C GLN A 29 4.41 6.45 11.33
N ARG A 30 4.29 6.32 12.65
CA ARG A 30 5.14 7.07 13.57
C ARG A 30 6.56 6.51 13.53
N GLY A 31 7.54 7.37 13.42
CA GLY A 31 8.94 7.03 13.67
C GLY A 31 9.66 8.11 14.47
N ASN A 32 10.99 8.03 14.51
CA ASN A 32 11.80 8.79 15.45
C ASN A 32 11.87 10.31 15.17
N ARG A 33 11.50 10.74 13.96
CA ARG A 33 11.57 12.16 13.51
C ARG A 33 10.20 12.75 13.15
N GLY A 34 9.12 12.09 13.55
CA GLY A 34 7.75 12.45 13.17
C GLY A 34 7.07 11.29 12.48
N PHE A 35 6.16 11.62 11.56
CA PHE A 35 5.36 10.63 10.83
C PHE A 35 5.89 10.43 9.41
N TYR A 36 5.71 9.22 8.88
CA TYR A 36 6.03 8.87 7.52
C TYR A 36 4.75 8.44 6.80
N VAL A 37 4.64 8.78 5.52
CA VAL A 37 3.55 8.31 4.67
C VAL A 37 3.93 6.96 4.06
N ILE A 38 3.01 6.01 4.17
CA ILE A 38 3.15 4.69 3.57
C ILE A 38 2.34 4.74 2.27
N SER A 39 3.03 5.13 1.20
CA SER A 39 2.39 5.44 -0.08
C SER A 39 2.21 4.23 -0.99
N LYS A 40 2.94 3.13 -0.76
CA LYS A 40 2.90 1.93 -1.61
C LYS A 40 2.42 0.73 -0.81
N TRP A 41 1.50 -0.02 -1.39
CA TRP A 41 0.88 -1.18 -0.76
C TRP A 41 0.82 -2.33 -1.77
N LEU A 42 1.17 -3.54 -1.34
CA LEU A 42 1.05 -4.75 -2.14
C LEU A 42 -0.36 -5.32 -2.00
N VAL A 43 -1.01 -5.68 -3.11
CA VAL A 43 -2.23 -6.47 -3.10
C VAL A 43 -1.88 -7.94 -2.85
N VAL A 44 -2.30 -8.48 -1.70
CA VAL A 44 -2.00 -9.85 -1.25
C VAL A 44 -3.23 -10.75 -1.16
N GLN A 45 -4.41 -10.24 -1.59
CA GLN A 45 -5.69 -10.96 -1.68
C GLN A 45 -5.49 -12.50 -1.82
N PRO A 46 -5.97 -13.30 -0.84
CA PRO A 46 -5.79 -14.74 -0.87
C PRO A 46 -6.53 -15.34 -2.05
N MET A 47 -5.95 -16.42 -2.58
CA MET A 47 -6.56 -17.21 -3.64
C MET A 47 -7.81 -17.88 -3.06
N GLY A 48 -8.96 -17.57 -3.63
CA GLY A 48 -10.16 -18.41 -3.48
C GLY A 48 -10.10 -19.61 -4.42
N SER A 49 -11.09 -20.49 -4.30
CA SER A 49 -11.20 -21.69 -5.14
C SER A 49 -11.74 -21.43 -6.55
N GLY A 50 -12.19 -20.19 -6.85
CA GLY A 50 -12.71 -19.79 -8.15
C GLY A 50 -11.73 -19.00 -9.02
N ILE A 51 -11.91 -19.08 -10.34
CA ILE A 51 -11.11 -18.36 -11.36
C ILE A 51 -11.27 -16.82 -11.24
N GLU A 52 -12.34 -16.33 -10.63
CA GLU A 52 -12.59 -14.89 -10.40
C GLU A 52 -12.00 -14.34 -9.08
N ASP A 53 -11.46 -15.20 -8.20
CA ASP A 53 -11.07 -14.83 -6.83
C ASP A 53 -9.64 -14.28 -6.70
N TYR A 54 -8.94 -14.01 -7.81
CA TYR A 54 -7.55 -13.53 -7.78
C TYR A 54 -7.41 -12.02 -7.63
N ALA A 55 -8.50 -11.26 -7.79
CA ALA A 55 -8.43 -9.81 -7.84
C ALA A 55 -9.18 -9.14 -6.69
N LEU A 56 -8.54 -8.11 -6.13
CA LEU A 56 -9.11 -7.26 -5.09
C LEU A 56 -10.08 -6.26 -5.71
N ASN A 57 -11.31 -6.21 -5.19
CA ASN A 57 -12.31 -5.24 -5.62
C ASN A 57 -11.94 -3.83 -5.15
N CYS A 58 -11.81 -2.91 -6.10
CA CYS A 58 -11.69 -1.48 -5.84
C CYS A 58 -13.01 -0.77 -6.11
N ARG A 59 -13.49 0.03 -5.16
CA ARG A 59 -14.85 0.59 -5.17
C ARG A 59 -14.84 2.12 -5.27
N TYR A 60 -15.92 2.71 -5.78
CA TYR A 60 -16.06 4.18 -5.85
C TYR A 60 -16.09 4.83 -4.47
N THR A 61 -16.72 4.16 -3.51
CA THR A 61 -16.79 4.54 -2.10
C THR A 61 -16.59 3.30 -1.24
N PRO A 62 -16.24 3.45 0.04
CA PRO A 62 -16.31 2.35 1.00
C PRO A 62 -17.65 1.59 0.93
N ASN A 63 -17.60 0.26 0.79
CA ASN A 63 -18.74 -0.64 0.52
C ASN A 63 -19.59 -0.34 -0.73
N GLY A 64 -19.22 0.64 -1.56
CA GLY A 64 -19.99 1.06 -2.74
C GLY A 64 -19.87 0.13 -3.94
N GLN A 65 -20.27 0.61 -5.11
CA GLN A 65 -20.15 -0.15 -6.35
C GLN A 65 -18.68 -0.43 -6.71
N ILE A 66 -18.42 -1.62 -7.29
CA ILE A 66 -17.11 -1.99 -7.80
C ILE A 66 -16.80 -1.11 -9.01
N ARG A 67 -15.69 -0.38 -8.93
CA ARG A 67 -15.15 0.46 -9.99
C ARG A 67 -14.17 -0.34 -10.85
N ALA A 68 -13.24 -1.01 -10.20
CA ALA A 68 -12.16 -1.77 -10.81
C ALA A 68 -11.83 -3.00 -9.99
N ARG A 69 -11.03 -3.90 -10.56
CA ARG A 69 -10.44 -5.04 -9.89
C ARG A 69 -8.92 -4.94 -10.05
N ILE A 70 -8.19 -5.24 -9.00
CA ILE A 70 -6.74 -5.10 -8.95
C ILE A 70 -6.14 -6.48 -8.72
N GLN A 71 -5.26 -6.93 -9.62
CA GLN A 71 -4.68 -8.25 -9.51
C GLN A 71 -3.79 -8.39 -8.27
N ARG A 72 -3.78 -9.60 -7.68
CA ARG A 72 -2.77 -9.98 -6.68
C ARG A 72 -1.37 -9.73 -7.21
N GLY A 73 -0.48 -9.23 -6.36
CA GLY A 73 0.90 -8.87 -6.72
C GLY A 73 1.05 -7.43 -7.21
N ALA A 74 -0.04 -6.72 -7.49
CA ALA A 74 0.01 -5.30 -7.81
C ALA A 74 0.56 -4.47 -6.64
N ILE A 75 1.41 -3.48 -6.92
CA ILE A 75 1.57 -2.33 -6.03
C ILE A 75 0.52 -1.31 -6.39
N VAL A 76 -0.23 -0.89 -5.39
CA VAL A 76 -1.13 0.26 -5.48
C VAL A 76 -0.55 1.47 -4.75
N THR A 77 -0.86 2.66 -5.26
CA THR A 77 -0.45 3.92 -4.63
C THR A 77 -1.55 4.51 -3.77
N ALA A 78 -1.31 4.66 -2.47
CA ALA A 78 -2.20 5.30 -1.52
C ALA A 78 -2.36 6.80 -1.81
N VAL A 79 -3.58 7.31 -1.66
CA VAL A 79 -3.92 8.72 -1.92
C VAL A 79 -4.31 9.42 -0.63
N PHE A 80 -3.42 10.29 -0.16
CA PHE A 80 -3.63 11.17 0.98
C PHE A 80 -4.39 12.43 0.57
N LYS A 81 -5.18 13.01 1.49
CA LYS A 81 -5.84 14.31 1.25
C LYS A 81 -4.98 15.45 1.80
N GLY A 82 -4.77 16.47 0.97
CA GLY A 82 -4.00 17.65 1.36
C GLY A 82 -2.52 17.36 1.57
N ASN A 83 -1.84 18.27 2.28
CA ASN A 83 -0.42 18.18 2.58
C ASN A 83 -0.23 18.00 4.10
N PRO A 84 -0.22 16.75 4.61
CA PRO A 84 -0.05 16.51 6.03
C PRO A 84 1.32 17.04 6.50
N ASN A 85 1.34 17.76 7.63
CA ASN A 85 2.59 18.19 8.24
C ASN A 85 3.18 17.04 9.07
N LEU A 86 4.19 16.38 8.52
CA LEU A 86 4.76 15.14 9.06
C LEU A 86 5.82 15.35 10.16
N HIS A 87 6.28 16.59 10.38
CA HIS A 87 7.37 16.90 11.30
C HIS A 87 6.90 17.24 12.73
N ARG A 88 5.62 17.05 13.02
CA ARG A 88 5.03 17.33 14.34
C ARG A 88 5.04 16.10 15.25
N ALA A 89 4.92 16.35 16.55
CA ALA A 89 4.79 15.30 17.54
C ALA A 89 3.38 14.68 17.53
N GLU A 90 2.38 15.50 17.20
CA GLU A 90 1.00 15.06 17.08
C GLU A 90 0.77 14.26 15.78
N PRO A 91 -0.11 13.24 15.80
CA PRO A 91 -0.53 12.54 14.59
C PRO A 91 -1.10 13.51 13.55
N PRO A 92 -0.86 13.27 12.25
CA PRO A 92 -1.57 13.98 11.20
C PRO A 92 -3.08 13.82 11.35
N GLU A 93 -3.80 14.85 10.89
CA GLU A 93 -5.25 14.87 10.96
C GLU A 93 -5.87 13.65 10.25
N PRO A 94 -6.82 12.91 10.86
CA PRO A 94 -7.40 11.70 10.27
C PRO A 94 -8.02 11.92 8.89
N TYR A 95 -8.55 13.11 8.61
CA TYR A 95 -9.14 13.42 7.29
C TYR A 95 -8.11 13.48 6.16
N SER A 96 -6.83 13.69 6.51
CA SER A 96 -5.70 13.74 5.57
C SER A 96 -5.16 12.36 5.20
N ASP A 97 -5.53 11.34 5.97
CA ASP A 97 -5.09 9.96 5.78
C ASP A 97 -5.61 9.37 4.45
N ALA A 98 -4.85 8.42 3.91
CA ALA A 98 -5.31 7.59 2.80
C ALA A 98 -6.28 6.50 3.28
N ILE A 99 -6.26 6.13 4.56
CA ILE A 99 -7.26 5.22 5.15
C ILE A 99 -8.49 6.01 5.59
N ALA A 100 -9.63 5.71 4.98
CA ALA A 100 -10.93 6.22 5.36
C ALA A 100 -11.75 5.12 6.06
N LEU A 101 -12.57 5.52 7.03
CA LEU A 101 -13.52 4.61 7.68
C LEU A 101 -14.89 4.70 7.00
N ASP A 102 -15.55 3.56 6.83
CA ASP A 102 -16.97 3.56 6.46
C ASP A 102 -17.88 3.90 7.65
N SER A 103 -19.19 3.95 7.41
CA SER A 103 -20.21 4.24 8.44
C SER A 103 -20.18 3.25 9.62
N ASN A 104 -19.61 2.06 9.43
CA ASN A 104 -19.51 1.01 10.44
C ASN A 104 -18.11 0.97 11.08
N GLY A 105 -17.24 1.93 10.76
CA GLY A 105 -15.88 1.99 11.27
C GLY A 105 -14.91 0.97 10.65
N SER A 106 -15.29 0.30 9.55
CA SER A 106 -14.33 -0.58 8.85
C SER A 106 -13.38 0.27 7.99
N PRO A 107 -12.09 -0.07 7.92
CA PRO A 107 -11.12 0.74 7.23
C PRO A 107 -11.00 0.39 5.74
N TRP A 108 -10.80 1.44 4.94
CA TRP A 108 -10.67 1.38 3.49
C TRP A 108 -9.52 2.26 3.04
N LEU A 109 -8.56 1.68 2.32
CA LEU A 109 -7.43 2.40 1.75
C LEU A 109 -7.89 3.04 0.44
N ARG A 110 -7.74 4.36 0.33
CA ARG A 110 -7.88 5.08 -0.93
C ARG A 110 -6.61 4.91 -1.75
N VAL A 111 -6.77 4.46 -2.99
CA VAL A 111 -5.68 4.20 -3.92
C VAL A 111 -5.95 4.84 -5.27
N ARG A 112 -4.89 5.06 -6.05
CA ARG A 112 -5.03 5.28 -7.49
C ARG A 112 -5.20 3.92 -8.15
N GLY A 113 -6.21 3.76 -9.01
CA GLY A 113 -6.29 2.69 -9.98
C GLY A 113 -5.63 3.20 -11.25
N LEU A 114 -4.41 2.76 -11.53
CA LEU A 114 -3.75 3.01 -12.81
C LEU A 114 -3.52 1.69 -13.54
N GLN A 115 -3.47 1.73 -14.87
CA GLN A 115 -3.28 0.53 -15.69
C GLN A 115 -1.94 -0.18 -15.39
N ASN A 116 -0.89 0.59 -15.08
CA ASN A 116 0.41 0.05 -14.66
C ASN A 116 0.40 -0.53 -13.23
N GLU A 117 -0.67 -0.33 -12.46
CA GLU A 117 -0.89 -0.96 -11.15
C GLU A 117 -1.77 -2.22 -11.27
N LEU A 118 -1.80 -2.84 -12.47
CA LEU A 118 -2.57 -4.06 -12.79
C LEU A 118 -4.06 -3.97 -12.42
N ALA A 119 -4.60 -2.75 -12.43
CA ALA A 119 -6.01 -2.49 -12.23
C ALA A 119 -6.75 -2.60 -13.58
N TYR A 120 -7.89 -3.29 -13.58
CA TYR A 120 -8.76 -3.45 -14.74
C TYR A 120 -10.21 -3.06 -14.38
N PRO A 121 -10.94 -2.40 -15.29
CA PRO A 121 -12.30 -1.95 -15.02
C PRO A 121 -13.26 -3.12 -14.84
N ALA A 122 -14.22 -3.01 -13.93
CA ALA A 122 -15.14 -4.10 -13.59
C ALA A 122 -16.33 -4.26 -14.54
N LYS A 123 -16.58 -3.25 -15.39
CA LYS A 123 -17.60 -3.18 -16.45
C LYS A 123 -16.92 -2.64 -17.71
N PRO A 124 -17.49 -2.78 -18.93
CA PRO A 124 -16.88 -2.20 -20.13
C PRO A 124 -16.79 -0.68 -19.97
N ALA A 125 -15.59 -0.23 -19.64
CA ALA A 125 -15.23 1.15 -19.38
C ALA A 125 -13.76 1.28 -19.79
N SER A 126 -13.38 2.40 -20.40
CA SER A 126 -11.99 2.62 -20.81
C SER A 126 -11.06 2.65 -19.58
N PHE A 127 -9.78 2.38 -19.79
CA PHE A 127 -8.74 2.44 -18.74
C PHE A 127 -8.67 3.82 -18.06
N ASP A 128 -9.13 4.87 -18.73
CA ASP A 128 -9.22 6.24 -18.20
C ASP A 128 -10.17 6.36 -16.99
N GLN A 129 -11.06 5.38 -16.79
CA GLN A 129 -12.02 5.40 -15.69
C GLN A 129 -11.52 4.73 -14.40
N LEU A 130 -10.30 4.18 -14.37
CA LEU A 130 -9.78 3.50 -13.17
C LEU A 130 -9.66 4.46 -11.97
N GLY A 131 -9.16 5.68 -12.18
CA GLY A 131 -9.21 6.83 -11.24
C GLY A 131 -8.88 6.50 -9.78
N GLU A 132 -9.34 7.32 -8.83
CA GLU A 132 -9.22 6.98 -7.40
C GLU A 132 -10.32 6.00 -6.97
N CYS A 133 -9.97 5.04 -6.13
CA CYS A 133 -10.91 4.05 -5.62
C CYS A 133 -10.50 3.55 -4.22
N TYR A 134 -11.35 2.73 -3.61
CA TYR A 134 -11.19 2.24 -2.25
C TYR A 134 -11.10 0.72 -2.22
N VAL A 135 -10.07 0.20 -1.55
CA VAL A 135 -9.92 -1.23 -1.22
C VAL A 135 -10.01 -1.45 0.28
N LYS A 136 -10.38 -2.65 0.73
CA LYS A 136 -10.39 -2.98 2.16
C LYS A 136 -8.97 -2.88 2.73
N ALA A 137 -8.81 -2.11 3.81
CA ALA A 137 -7.54 -1.93 4.49
C ALA A 137 -7.34 -2.99 5.57
N ASN A 138 -7.15 -4.24 5.16
CA ASN A 138 -6.94 -5.37 6.05
C ASN A 138 -5.78 -6.24 5.53
N LEU A 139 -5.03 -6.86 6.43
CA LEU A 139 -3.84 -7.68 6.13
C LEU A 139 -4.18 -8.84 5.18
N LYS A 140 -5.43 -9.32 5.20
CA LYS A 140 -5.91 -10.31 4.25
C LYS A 140 -5.82 -9.83 2.80
N TYR A 141 -5.95 -8.53 2.55
CA TYR A 141 -6.10 -7.99 1.21
C TYR A 141 -4.89 -7.19 0.73
N ILE A 142 -4.25 -6.46 1.65
CA ILE A 142 -3.14 -5.57 1.33
C ILE A 142 -2.03 -5.67 2.38
N ALA A 143 -0.81 -5.36 1.98
CA ALA A 143 0.34 -5.26 2.88
C ALA A 143 1.11 -3.96 2.60
N PRO A 144 1.50 -3.19 3.64
CA PRO A 144 2.28 -1.97 3.46
C PRO A 144 3.69 -2.28 2.95
N ILE A 145 4.20 -1.46 2.03
CA ILE A 145 5.58 -1.54 1.55
C ILE A 145 6.39 -0.44 2.18
N ASN A 146 7.50 -0.83 2.81
CA ASN A 146 8.47 0.11 3.33
C ASN A 146 9.07 0.94 2.17
N PRO A 147 8.98 2.28 2.21
CA PRO A 147 9.50 3.14 1.14
C PRO A 147 11.01 2.95 0.89
N ASP A 148 11.81 2.67 1.92
CA ASP A 148 13.25 2.43 1.78
C ASP A 148 13.56 1.14 1.02
N SER A 149 12.65 0.17 1.05
CA SER A 149 12.79 -1.08 0.28
C SER A 149 12.63 -0.87 -1.23
N LEU A 150 12.07 0.25 -1.66
CA LEU A 150 11.94 0.58 -3.09
C LEU A 150 13.18 1.31 -3.64
N MET A 151 13.93 2.03 -2.78
CA MET A 151 15.11 2.80 -3.19
C MET A 151 16.38 1.96 -3.38
N ALA A 152 16.44 0.75 -2.81
CA ALA A 152 17.62 -0.12 -2.85
C ALA A 152 17.95 -0.70 -4.24
N TYR A 153 17.13 -0.49 -5.27
CA TYR A 153 17.28 -1.11 -6.60
C TYR A 153 17.69 -0.13 -7.72
N GLY A 154 18.22 1.04 -7.36
CA GLY A 154 18.54 2.12 -8.30
C GLY A 154 19.67 1.85 -9.32
N THR A 155 20.38 0.73 -9.26
CA THR A 155 21.56 0.45 -10.11
C THR A 155 21.32 -0.48 -11.30
N HIS A 156 20.12 -1.08 -11.45
CA HIS A 156 19.80 -1.93 -12.60
C HIS A 156 18.54 -1.43 -13.32
N THR A 157 18.68 -1.11 -14.61
CA THR A 157 17.65 -0.50 -15.47
C THR A 157 16.34 -1.30 -15.47
N TYR A 158 16.42 -2.63 -15.36
CA TYR A 158 15.25 -3.51 -15.25
C TYR A 158 14.42 -3.27 -13.97
N CYS A 159 15.06 -3.04 -12.83
CA CYS A 159 14.37 -2.79 -11.55
C CYS A 159 13.88 -1.34 -11.41
N LYS A 160 14.29 -0.41 -12.28
CA LYS A 160 13.70 0.94 -12.34
C LYS A 160 12.28 0.92 -12.91
N GLU A 161 12.02 0.05 -13.88
CA GLU A 161 10.73 -0.03 -14.55
C GLU A 161 9.77 -1.00 -13.84
N GLN A 162 10.30 -2.02 -13.15
CA GLN A 162 9.51 -3.00 -12.39
C GLN A 162 10.15 -3.32 -11.02
N PRO A 163 10.13 -2.36 -10.05
CA PRO A 163 10.84 -2.48 -8.77
C PRO A 163 10.34 -3.62 -7.87
N LEU A 164 9.14 -4.13 -8.15
CA LEU A 164 8.45 -5.20 -7.42
C LEU A 164 9.12 -6.57 -7.48
N TYR A 165 9.56 -6.97 -8.68
CA TYR A 165 10.08 -8.31 -8.94
C TYR A 165 11.47 -8.52 -8.36
N CYS A 166 12.15 -7.44 -7.98
CA CYS A 166 13.49 -7.49 -7.43
C CYS A 166 13.50 -7.57 -5.89
N GLN A 167 12.35 -7.54 -5.19
CA GLN A 167 12.28 -7.55 -3.72
C GLN A 167 12.25 -8.97 -3.10
N PRO A 168 13.36 -9.47 -2.50
CA PRO A 168 13.43 -10.82 -1.92
C PRO A 168 12.57 -10.98 -0.66
N LYS A 169 12.25 -9.87 0.05
CA LYS A 169 11.32 -9.91 1.17
C LYS A 169 9.88 -10.14 0.71
N LEU A 170 9.44 -9.53 -0.40
CA LEU A 170 8.09 -9.78 -0.96
C LEU A 170 7.94 -11.22 -1.46
N LEU A 171 9.00 -11.80 -2.05
CA LEU A 171 9.03 -13.22 -2.42
C LEU A 171 8.76 -14.15 -1.22
N LYS A 172 9.28 -13.83 -0.03
CA LYS A 172 9.04 -14.61 1.19
C LYS A 172 7.58 -14.53 1.67
N TRP A 173 6.94 -13.37 1.53
CA TRP A 173 5.50 -13.21 1.82
C TRP A 173 4.61 -13.91 0.79
N LEU A 174 5.02 -13.93 -0.49
CA LEU A 174 4.31 -14.64 -1.55
C LEU A 174 4.45 -16.18 -1.41
N SER A 175 5.58 -16.67 -0.89
CA SER A 175 5.83 -18.10 -0.66
C SER A 175 5.16 -18.67 0.60
N LEU A 176 4.76 -17.83 1.56
CA LEU A 176 4.06 -18.27 2.78
C LEU A 176 2.59 -18.66 2.54
N GLY A 177 2.08 -18.51 1.30
CA GLY A 177 0.79 -19.06 0.88
C GLY A 177 0.86 -20.47 0.29
N HIS A 178 2.05 -21.09 0.25
CA HIS A 178 2.23 -22.46 -0.22
C HIS A 178 2.61 -23.36 0.94
N ILE A 179 1.61 -23.96 1.57
CA ILE A 179 1.79 -25.17 2.37
C ILE A 179 1.32 -26.31 1.43
N PRO A 180 2.18 -27.29 1.09
CA PRO A 180 1.78 -28.44 0.28
C PRO A 180 0.70 -29.29 0.98
#